data_AF-A0A8K0Y324-F1
#
_entry.id   AF-A0A8K0Y324-F1
#
_cell.length_a   1.000
_cell.length_b   1.000
_cell.length_c   1.000
_cell.angle_alpha   90.00
_cell.angle_beta   90.00
_cell.angle_gamma   90.00
#
_symmetry.space_group_name_H-M   'P 1'
#
loop_
_entity.id
_entity.type
_entity.pdbx_description
1 polymer ?
#
loop_
_entity_poly.entity_id
_entity_poly.type
_entity_poly.pdbx_seq_one_letter_code
_entity_poly.pdbx_strand_id
1 'polypeptide(L)'
;MSPKNSDETISKVESMIRVLSKATPRGNILDQDDIQALNQVELEDQPKLADRLEDMIVLLKDEPDNKRKILEIHDTTMDEFGHVEPVRDTLESVKTYFLGK
;
A
#
# COMPACT_ATOMS: atom_id res chain seq x y z
N MET A 1 20.37 3.30 -1.18
CA MET A 1 19.09 2.66 -0.84
C MET A 1 19.28 1.16 -0.85
N SER A 2 18.85 0.46 0.20
CA SER A 2 18.99 -1.00 0.27
C SER A 2 17.78 -1.65 -0.41
N PRO A 3 17.96 -2.57 -1.38
CA PRO A 3 16.86 -3.24 -2.09
C PRO A 3 15.91 -4.02 -1.17
N LYS A 4 16.38 -4.39 0.03
CA LYS A 4 15.55 -5.07 1.04
C LYS A 4 14.34 -4.26 1.50
N ASN A 5 14.46 -2.93 1.58
CA ASN A 5 13.39 -2.10 2.15
C ASN A 5 12.31 -1.77 1.10
N SER A 6 12.67 -1.70 -0.18
CA SER A 6 11.71 -1.59 -1.28
C SER A 6 10.90 -2.89 -1.42
N ASP A 7 11.54 -4.05 -1.31
CA ASP A 7 10.87 -5.35 -1.39
C ASP A 7 9.91 -5.58 -0.21
N GLU A 8 10.29 -5.15 0.99
CA GLU A 8 9.42 -5.18 2.17
C GLU A 8 8.21 -4.26 2.00
N THR A 9 8.41 -3.06 1.44
CA THR A 9 7.33 -2.11 1.15
C THR A 9 6.33 -2.71 0.15
N ILE A 10 6.82 -3.30 -0.94
CA ILE A 10 5.99 -4.01 -1.93
C ILE A 10 5.21 -5.15 -1.25
N SER A 11 5.89 -5.94 -0.40
CA SER A 11 5.24 -7.03 0.33
C SER A 11 4.13 -6.53 1.27
N LYS A 12 4.31 -5.36 1.91
CA LYS A 12 3.29 -4.76 2.79
C LYS A 12 2.07 -4.34 1.99
N VAL A 13 2.27 -3.67 0.85
CA VAL A 13 1.18 -3.30 -0.07
C VAL A 13 0.42 -4.54 -0.54
N GLU A 14 1.13 -5.60 -0.99
CA GLU A 14 0.50 -6.86 -1.39
C GLU A 14 -0.30 -7.53 -0.25
N SER A 15 0.20 -7.45 0.98
CA SER A 15 -0.52 -7.94 2.16
C SER A 15 -1.79 -7.15 2.44
N MET A 16 -1.76 -5.82 2.33
CA MET A 16 -2.95 -4.98 2.53
C MET A 16 -4.03 -5.29 1.48
N ILE A 17 -3.65 -5.44 0.21
CA ILE A 17 -4.57 -5.84 -0.87
C ILE A 17 -5.28 -7.15 -0.51
N ARG A 18 -4.53 -8.16 -0.03
CA ARG A 18 -5.15 -9.46 0.36
C ARG A 18 -6.17 -9.31 1.49
N VAL A 19 -5.87 -8.47 2.49
CA VAL A 19 -6.81 -8.22 3.61
C VAL A 19 -8.08 -7.55 3.10
N LEU A 20 -7.94 -6.48 2.31
CA LEU A 20 -9.07 -5.72 1.76
C LEU A 20 -9.92 -6.57 0.80
N SER A 21 -9.30 -7.41 -0.02
CA SER A 21 -9.97 -8.34 -0.92
C SER A 21 -10.49 -9.62 -0.24
N LYS A 22 -10.36 -9.73 1.09
CA LYS A 22 -10.77 -10.90 1.90
C LYS A 22 -10.17 -12.22 1.39
N ALA A 23 -9.00 -12.15 0.77
CA ALA A 23 -8.28 -13.31 0.30
C ALA A 23 -7.66 -14.05 1.49
N THR A 24 -7.62 -15.38 1.43
CA THR A 24 -7.03 -16.19 2.51
C THR A 24 -5.57 -15.78 2.75
N PRO A 25 -5.21 -15.32 3.96
CA PRO A 25 -3.86 -14.86 4.24
C PRO A 25 -2.90 -16.05 4.23
N ARG A 26 -2.08 -16.17 3.18
CA ARG A 26 -0.90 -17.04 3.18
C ARG A 26 0.31 -16.17 3.48
N GLY A 27 0.81 -16.26 4.71
CA GLY A 27 1.97 -15.47 5.17
C GLY A 27 1.65 -13.97 5.17
N ASN A 28 0.95 -13.50 6.22
CA ASN A 28 0.71 -12.08 6.37
C ASN A 28 1.86 -11.45 7.15
N ILE A 29 2.45 -10.38 6.61
CA ILE A 29 3.49 -9.60 7.31
C ILE A 29 2.90 -8.44 8.12
N LEU A 30 1.60 -8.17 7.95
CA LEU A 30 0.84 -7.24 8.77
C LEU A 30 0.55 -7.90 10.12
N ASP A 31 0.61 -7.11 11.19
CA ASP A 31 0.19 -7.55 12.50
C ASP A 31 -1.34 -7.51 12.67
N GLN A 32 -1.83 -7.89 13.85
CA GLN A 32 -3.27 -7.93 14.10
C GLN A 32 -3.91 -6.53 14.13
N ASP A 33 -3.17 -5.51 14.57
CA ASP A 33 -3.67 -4.15 14.68
C ASP A 33 -3.81 -3.53 13.28
N ASP A 34 -2.83 -3.76 12.41
CA ASP A 34 -2.88 -3.41 10.98
C ASP A 34 -4.10 -4.04 10.29
N ILE A 35 -4.31 -5.35 10.49
CA ILE A 35 -5.46 -6.06 9.91
C ILE A 35 -6.77 -5.49 10.44
N GLN A 36 -6.85 -5.17 11.74
CA GLN A 36 -8.04 -4.60 12.34
C GLN A 36 -8.33 -3.20 11.77
N ALA A 37 -7.32 -2.34 11.65
CA ALA A 37 -7.46 -1.01 11.07
C ALA A 37 -7.94 -1.06 9.61
N LEU A 38 -7.41 -1.98 8.80
CA LEU A 38 -7.88 -2.18 7.42
C LEU A 38 -9.33 -2.67 7.36
N ASN A 39 -9.75 -3.52 8.31
CA ASN A 39 -11.14 -3.98 8.39
C ASN A 39 -12.12 -2.91 8.90
N GLN A 40 -11.63 -1.81 9.48
CA GLN A 40 -12.44 -0.67 9.92
C GLN A 40 -12.70 0.34 8.81
N VAL A 41 -11.99 0.25 7.67
CA VAL A 41 -12.32 1.01 6.46
C VAL A 41 -13.75 0.67 6.04
N GLU A 42 -14.52 1.69 5.65
CA GLU A 42 -15.90 1.51 5.23
C GLU A 42 -16.01 0.45 4.13
N LEU A 43 -17.03 -0.41 4.19
CA LEU A 43 -17.16 -1.55 3.28
C LEU A 43 -17.22 -1.14 1.80
N GLU A 44 -17.74 0.05 1.51
CA GLU A 44 -17.77 0.62 0.16
C GLU A 44 -16.41 1.12 -0.32
N ASP A 45 -15.55 1.53 0.62
CA ASP A 45 -14.22 2.07 0.36
C ASP A 45 -13.12 1.01 0.29
N GLN A 46 -13.32 -0.15 0.93
CA GLN A 46 -12.38 -1.28 0.87
C GLN A 46 -11.98 -1.69 -0.56
N PRO A 47 -12.90 -1.92 -1.51
CA PRO A 47 -12.52 -2.26 -2.89
C PRO A 47 -11.78 -1.09 -3.58
N LYS A 48 -12.19 0.15 -3.31
CA LYS A 48 -11.53 1.34 -3.85
C LYS A 48 -10.08 1.44 -3.39
N LEU A 49 -9.82 1.20 -2.11
CA LEU A 49 -8.46 1.18 -1.56
C LEU A 49 -7.64 0.00 -2.14
N ALA A 50 -8.23 -1.18 -2.27
CA ALA A 50 -7.56 -2.32 -2.88
C ALA A 50 -7.11 -2.02 -4.32
N ASP A 51 -8.00 -1.47 -5.15
CA ASP A 51 -7.70 -1.11 -6.54
C ASP A 51 -6.54 -0.09 -6.63
N ARG A 52 -6.52 0.92 -5.74
CA ARG A 52 -5.43 1.91 -5.69
C ARG A 52 -4.09 1.27 -5.34
N LEU A 53 -4.09 0.36 -4.38
CA LEU A 53 -2.89 -0.36 -3.97
C LEU A 53 -2.42 -1.34 -5.05
N GLU A 54 -3.33 -1.95 -5.82
CA GLU A 54 -3.02 -2.78 -6.98
C GLU A 54 -2.36 -1.95 -8.09
N ASP A 55 -2.95 -0.81 -8.47
CA ASP A 55 -2.33 0.09 -9.45
C ASP A 55 -0.94 0.54 -9.00
N MET A 56 -0.78 0.82 -7.70
CA MET A 56 0.51 1.16 -7.13
C MET A 56 1.50 -0.01 -7.26
N ILE A 57 1.12 -1.25 -6.92
CA ILE A 57 2.03 -2.39 -6.96
C ILE A 57 2.56 -2.66 -8.37
N VAL A 58 1.72 -2.49 -9.39
CA VAL A 58 2.12 -2.64 -10.79
C VAL A 58 3.22 -1.64 -11.11
N LEU A 59 3.07 -0.38 -10.71
CA LEU A 59 4.11 0.63 -10.95
C LEU A 59 5.40 0.35 -10.17
N LEU A 60 5.29 -0.04 -8.89
CA LEU A 60 6.48 -0.29 -8.07
C LEU A 60 7.31 -1.47 -8.58
N LYS A 61 6.68 -2.46 -9.25
CA LYS A 61 7.34 -3.66 -9.77
C LYS A 61 7.79 -3.52 -11.22
N ASP A 62 6.94 -2.97 -12.08
CA ASP A 62 7.16 -2.98 -13.53
C ASP A 62 7.76 -1.65 -14.04
N GLU A 63 7.42 -0.53 -13.40
CA GLU A 63 7.85 0.82 -13.79
C GLU A 63 8.34 1.67 -12.59
N PRO A 64 9.29 1.20 -11.75
CA PRO A 64 9.69 1.90 -10.52
C PRO A 64 10.30 3.29 -10.76
N ASP A 65 10.79 3.54 -11.97
CA ASP A 65 11.33 4.85 -12.38
C ASP A 65 10.24 5.86 -12.77
N ASN A 66 8.98 5.43 -12.92
CA ASN A 66 7.83 6.28 -13.24
C ASN A 66 7.33 7.05 -12.00
N LYS A 67 8.24 7.82 -11.39
CA LYS A 67 8.02 8.58 -10.15
C LYS A 67 6.83 9.52 -10.22
N ARG A 68 6.53 10.05 -11.41
CA ARG A 68 5.37 10.93 -11.62
C ARG A 68 4.06 10.17 -11.33
N LYS A 69 3.89 8.99 -11.95
CA LYS A 69 2.66 8.22 -11.79
C LYS A 69 2.56 7.59 -10.40
N ILE A 70 3.69 7.15 -9.85
CA ILE A 70 3.77 6.68 -8.46
C ILE A 70 3.33 7.79 -7.50
N LEU A 71 3.82 9.02 -7.68
CA LEU A 71 3.44 10.17 -6.84
C LEU A 71 1.94 10.51 -6.97
N GLU A 72 1.37 10.47 -8.19
CA GLU A 72 -0.05 10.75 -8.41
C GLU A 72 -0.96 9.77 -7.65
N ILE A 73 -0.67 8.47 -7.72
CA ILE A 73 -1.42 7.45 -6.97
C ILE A 73 -1.16 7.57 -5.47
N HIS A 74 0.10 7.82 -5.07
CA HIS A 74 0.45 8.05 -3.68
C HIS A 74 -0.35 9.20 -3.07
N ASP A 75 -0.32 10.38 -3.68
CA ASP A 75 -0.96 11.57 -3.14
C ASP A 75 -2.48 11.39 -3.08
N THR A 76 -3.09 10.81 -4.12
CA THR A 76 -4.53 10.52 -4.13
C THR A 76 -4.91 9.52 -3.03
N THR A 77 -4.12 8.45 -2.85
CA THR A 77 -4.38 7.45 -1.80
C THR A 77 -4.15 8.04 -0.41
N MET A 78 -3.15 8.91 -0.24
CA MET A 78 -2.87 9.60 1.03
C MET A 78 -4.00 10.57 1.41
N ASP A 79 -4.53 11.32 0.45
CA ASP A 79 -5.63 12.26 0.68
C ASP A 79 -6.91 11.55 1.10
N GLU A 80 -7.23 10.40 0.48
CA GLU A 80 -8.46 9.65 0.77
C GLU A 80 -8.32 8.73 1.99
N PHE A 81 -7.18 8.05 2.14
CA PHE A 81 -6.99 6.94 3.08
C PHE A 81 -5.83 7.12 4.07
N GLY A 82 -5.14 8.27 4.07
CA GLY A 82 -4.02 8.55 4.98
C GLY A 82 -4.41 8.65 6.47
N HIS A 83 -5.71 8.62 6.78
CA HIS A 83 -6.21 8.49 8.15
C HIS A 83 -6.14 7.05 8.67
N VAL A 84 -6.01 6.05 7.80
CA VAL A 84 -5.83 4.63 8.14
C VAL A 84 -4.34 4.38 8.37
N GLU A 85 -3.94 4.15 9.61
CA GLU A 85 -2.53 4.06 10.02
C GLU A 85 -1.65 3.12 9.16
N PRO A 86 -2.01 1.84 8.94
CA PRO A 86 -1.19 0.95 8.11
C PRO A 86 -1.05 1.42 6.65
N VAL A 87 -2.08 2.12 6.11
CA VAL A 87 -2.04 2.69 4.77
C VAL A 87 -1.04 3.85 4.75
N ARG A 88 -1.19 4.80 5.68
CA ARG A 88 -0.28 5.95 5.81
C ARG A 88 1.17 5.53 5.93
N ASP A 89 1.47 4.60 6.82
CA ASP A 89 2.84 4.17 7.10
C ASP A 89 3.46 3.45 5.89
N THR A 90 2.64 2.71 5.15
CA THR A 90 3.08 2.11 3.89
C THR A 90 3.31 3.16 2.80
N LEU A 91 2.44 4.17 2.68
CA LEU A 91 2.61 5.26 1.73
C LEU A 91 3.86 6.10 2.02
N GLU A 92 4.17 6.38 3.29
CA GLU A 92 5.42 7.03 3.68
C GLU A 92 6.65 6.17 3.34
N SER A 93 6.53 4.84 3.44
CA SER A 93 7.57 3.92 2.98
C SER A 93 7.73 3.98 1.45
N VAL A 94 6.63 4.01 0.69
CA VAL A 94 6.66 4.18 -0.77
C VAL A 94 7.36 5.49 -1.15
N LYS A 95 7.00 6.59 -0.48
CA LYS A 95 7.61 7.90 -0.69
C LYS A 95 9.11 7.89 -0.40
N THR A 96 9.49 7.31 0.73
CA THR A 96 10.90 7.18 1.14
C THR A 96 11.70 6.38 0.12
N TYR A 97 11.21 5.20 -0.30
CA TYR A 97 12.00 4.23 -1.05
C TYR A 97 11.91 4.36 -2.58
N PHE A 98 10.81 4.89 -3.13
CA PHE A 98 10.61 4.97 -4.57
C PHE A 98 10.60 6.42 -5.09
N LEU A 99 10.15 7.37 -4.26
CA LEU A 99 10.12 8.79 -4.64
C LEU A 99 11.37 9.55 -4.19
N GLY A 100 12.09 9.03 -3.18
CA GLY A 100 13.28 9.67 -2.62
C GLY A 100 12.97 11.02 -1.97
N LYS A 101 11.78 11.13 -1.39
CA LYS A 101 11.24 12.32 -0.72
C LYS A 101 11.05 12.07 0.77
#